data_AF-A0A343DQW8-F1
#
_entry.id   AF-A0A343DQW8-F1
#
_cell.length_a   1.000
_cell.length_b   1.000
_cell.length_c   1.000
_cell.angle_alpha   90.00
_cell.angle_beta   90.00
_cell.angle_gamma   90.00
#
_symmetry.space_group_name_H-M   'P 1'
#
loop_
_entity.id
_entity.type
_entity.pdbx_description
1 polymer ?
#
loop_
_entity_poly.entity_id
_entity_poly.type
_entity_poly.pdbx_seq_one_letter_code
_entity_poly.pdbx_strand_id
1 'polypeptide(L)'
;MKMIMFKIMMVISTMTLIIKTPMSMGISLLMQTMIMIMIMNKMMSSSWFIMITFLMMIGGLLIIFTYMSSIASNEKFKLNLKTLILLMIMIIMFDEMMIEEQIMEKQELMEEMIEKMSMSKMYSKTMMLTLMMVMYLLMTMIIIAKIVKHYEGPLRSKNYE
;
A
#
# COMPACT_ATOMS: atom_id res chain seq x y z
N MET A 1 -15.57 7.19 -12.99
CA MET A 1 -14.37 7.52 -12.15
C MET A 1 -13.71 6.31 -11.48
N LYS A 2 -14.46 5.38 -10.87
CA LYS A 2 -13.89 4.15 -10.26
C LYS A 2 -13.07 3.34 -11.28
N MET A 3 -13.61 3.08 -12.46
CA MET A 3 -12.90 2.40 -13.56
C MET A 3 -11.60 3.11 -13.97
N ILE A 4 -11.58 4.44 -14.06
CA ILE A 4 -10.37 5.21 -14.37
C ILE A 4 -9.30 5.01 -13.29
N MET A 5 -9.69 5.05 -12.02
CA MET A 5 -8.76 4.80 -10.91
C MET A 5 -8.20 3.37 -10.95
N PHE A 6 -9.01 2.37 -11.29
CA PHE A 6 -8.55 0.99 -11.51
C PHE A 6 -7.56 0.87 -12.68
N LYS A 7 -7.80 1.58 -13.79
CA LYS A 7 -6.86 1.64 -14.92
C LYS A 7 -5.49 2.15 -14.48
N ILE A 8 -5.46 3.28 -13.76
CA ILE A 8 -4.21 3.87 -13.28
C ILE A 8 -3.50 2.91 -12.30
N MET A 9 -4.25 2.19 -11.47
CA MET A 9 -3.72 1.15 -10.58
C MET A 9 -2.99 0.04 -11.34
N MET A 10 -3.59 -0.49 -12.41
CA MET A 10 -2.99 -1.55 -13.23
C MET A 10 -1.73 -1.07 -13.97
N VAL A 11 -1.71 0.20 -14.41
CA VAL A 11 -0.54 0.82 -15.03
C VAL A 11 0.61 0.92 -14.02
N ILE A 12 0.34 1.34 -12.79
CA ILE A 12 1.38 1.49 -11.77
C ILE A 12 1.90 0.12 -11.31
N SER A 13 1.04 -0.89 -11.18
CA SER A 13 1.46 -2.24 -10.77
C SER A 13 2.33 -2.94 -11.82
N THR A 14 2.11 -2.67 -13.10
CA THR A 14 3.01 -3.18 -14.16
C THR A 14 4.35 -2.42 -14.20
N MET A 15 4.36 -1.14 -13.80
CA MET A 15 5.59 -0.37 -13.63
C MET A 15 6.47 -0.87 -12.48
N THR A 16 5.88 -1.24 -11.34
CA THR A 16 6.65 -1.70 -10.17
C THR A 16 7.49 -2.95 -10.47
N LEU A 17 7.03 -3.82 -11.36
CA LEU A 17 7.76 -5.03 -11.78
C LEU A 17 9.01 -4.74 -12.63
N ILE A 18 9.06 -3.59 -13.28
CA ILE A 18 10.10 -3.23 -14.26
C ILE A 18 11.19 -2.37 -13.61
N ILE A 19 10.83 -1.67 -12.53
CA ILE A 19 11.70 -0.78 -11.80
C ILE A 19 12.77 -1.58 -11.04
N LYS A 20 14.05 -1.25 -11.26
CA LYS A 20 15.19 -1.88 -10.59
C LYS A 20 15.69 -1.11 -9.38
N THR A 21 15.56 0.22 -9.39
CA THR A 21 16.13 1.03 -8.30
C THR A 21 15.16 1.04 -7.13
N PRO A 22 15.63 0.76 -5.89
CA PRO A 22 14.76 0.61 -4.74
C PRO A 22 14.01 1.92 -4.40
N MET A 23 14.64 3.06 -4.66
CA MET A 23 14.02 4.38 -4.49
C MET A 23 12.80 4.58 -5.40
N SER A 24 12.94 4.27 -6.69
CA SER A 24 11.81 4.43 -7.62
C SER A 24 10.73 3.37 -7.40
N MET A 25 11.11 2.18 -6.89
CA MET A 25 10.14 1.18 -6.45
C MET A 25 9.31 1.71 -5.27
N GLY A 26 9.94 2.33 -4.26
CA GLY A 26 9.25 2.95 -3.13
C GLY A 26 8.27 4.04 -3.55
N ILE A 27 8.65 4.91 -4.50
CA ILE A 27 7.78 5.95 -5.04
C ILE A 27 6.58 5.35 -5.79
N SER A 28 6.81 4.31 -6.61
CA SER A 28 5.71 3.64 -7.32
C SER A 28 4.71 2.97 -6.38
N LEU A 29 5.19 2.37 -5.28
CA LEU A 29 4.34 1.79 -4.25
C LEU A 29 3.55 2.86 -3.47
N LEU A 30 4.17 4.01 -3.15
CA LEU A 30 3.46 5.14 -2.54
C LEU A 30 2.31 5.61 -3.43
N MET A 31 2.54 5.81 -4.72
CA MET A 31 1.49 6.23 -5.65
C MET A 31 0.38 5.18 -5.76
N GLN A 32 0.73 3.89 -5.79
CA GLN A 32 -0.24 2.80 -5.81
C GLN A 32 -1.10 2.78 -4.54
N THR A 33 -0.50 2.91 -3.36
CA THR A 33 -1.25 2.91 -2.08
C THR A 33 -2.22 4.09 -1.98
N MET A 34 -1.83 5.28 -2.44
CA MET A 34 -2.73 6.43 -2.48
C MET A 34 -3.98 6.18 -3.34
N ILE A 35 -3.81 5.58 -4.53
CA ILE A 35 -4.94 5.25 -5.40
C ILE A 35 -5.81 4.15 -4.78
N MET A 36 -5.20 3.16 -4.12
CA MET A 36 -5.93 2.10 -3.41
C MET A 36 -6.90 2.69 -2.38
N ILE A 37 -6.40 3.64 -1.59
CA ILE A 37 -7.13 4.28 -0.50
C ILE A 37 -8.29 5.10 -1.05
N MET A 38 -8.08 5.81 -2.17
CA MET A 38 -9.17 6.51 -2.87
C MET A 38 -10.25 5.57 -3.42
N ILE A 39 -9.87 4.38 -3.90
CA ILE A 39 -10.84 3.37 -4.37
C ILE A 39 -11.62 2.81 -3.17
N MET A 40 -10.93 2.41 -2.10
CA MET A 40 -11.57 1.86 -0.90
C MET A 40 -12.51 2.88 -0.26
N ASN A 41 -12.15 4.16 -0.22
CA ASN A 41 -13.02 5.23 0.28
C ASN A 41 -14.32 5.40 -0.51
N LYS A 42 -14.35 4.98 -1.77
CA LYS A 42 -15.56 5.00 -2.60
C LYS A 42 -16.33 3.68 -2.57
N MET A 43 -15.77 2.63 -1.98
CA MET A 43 -16.38 1.29 -1.89
C MET A 43 -16.93 0.99 -0.51
N MET A 44 -16.31 1.50 0.54
CA MET A 44 -16.72 1.24 1.91
C MET A 44 -17.49 2.44 2.46
N SER A 45 -18.56 2.14 3.19
CA SER A 45 -19.35 3.13 3.91
C SER A 45 -18.58 3.81 5.04
N SER A 46 -17.79 3.04 5.79
CA SER A 46 -17.04 3.53 6.94
C SER A 46 -15.64 3.99 6.52
N SER A 47 -15.31 5.25 6.79
CA SER A 47 -13.98 5.82 6.53
C SER A 47 -12.89 5.31 7.49
N TRP A 48 -13.27 4.71 8.62
CA TRP A 48 -12.33 4.30 9.67
C TRP A 48 -11.36 3.20 9.23
N PHE A 49 -11.84 2.20 8.49
CA PHE A 49 -11.00 1.12 7.96
C PHE A 49 -10.01 1.64 6.90
N ILE A 50 -10.45 2.55 6.03
CA ILE A 50 -9.60 3.21 5.04
C ILE A 50 -8.50 4.05 5.73
N MET A 51 -8.84 4.74 6.83
CA MET A 51 -7.87 5.52 7.59
C MET A 51 -6.79 4.63 8.25
N ILE A 52 -7.18 3.49 8.83
CA ILE A 52 -6.21 2.54 9.44
C ILE A 52 -5.28 1.98 8.36
N THR A 53 -5.81 1.59 7.21
CA THR A 53 -4.99 1.07 6.10
C THR A 53 -4.05 2.12 5.53
N PHE A 54 -4.45 3.40 5.47
CA PHE A 54 -3.57 4.52 5.08
C PHE A 54 -2.38 4.68 6.02
N LEU A 55 -2.63 4.75 7.33
CA LEU A 55 -1.57 4.97 8.31
C LEU A 55 -0.55 3.82 8.33
N MET A 56 -1.00 2.56 8.30
CA MET A 56 -0.10 1.41 8.32
C MET A 56 0.77 1.34 7.05
N MET A 57 0.20 1.63 5.88
CA MET A 57 0.94 1.56 4.62
C MET A 57 2.02 2.63 4.52
N ILE A 58 1.73 3.87 4.94
CA ILE A 58 2.75 4.94 4.94
C ILE A 58 3.87 4.64 5.92
N GLY A 59 3.55 4.17 7.14
CA GLY A 59 4.55 3.80 8.14
C GLY A 59 5.51 2.72 7.61
N GLY A 60 4.99 1.66 6.99
CA GLY A 60 5.80 0.60 6.41
C GLY A 60 6.67 1.06 5.25
N LEU A 61 6.14 1.90 4.36
CA LEU A 61 6.88 2.42 3.20
C LEU A 61 8.03 3.35 3.60
N LEU A 62 7.85 4.16 4.65
CA LEU A 62 8.91 5.03 5.16
C LEU A 62 10.10 4.23 5.72
N ILE A 63 9.85 3.13 6.44
CA ILE A 63 10.90 2.26 6.99
C ILE A 63 11.69 1.58 5.86
N ILE A 64 11.01 1.12 4.80
CA ILE A 64 11.68 0.52 3.64
C ILE A 64 12.53 1.57 2.92
N PHE A 65 12.04 2.80 2.80
CA PHE A 65 12.76 3.90 2.16
C PHE A 65 14.05 4.28 2.91
N THR A 66 14.00 4.39 4.24
CA THR A 66 15.20 4.70 5.04
C THR A 66 16.22 3.58 4.98
N TYR A 67 15.78 2.31 5.03
CA TYR A 67 16.68 1.17 4.91
C TYR A 67 17.37 1.13 3.54
N MET A 68 16.60 1.26 2.45
CA MET A 68 17.16 1.18 1.11
C MET A 68 18.08 2.34 0.75
N SER A 69 17.75 3.57 1.17
CA SER A 69 18.63 4.73 0.97
C SER A 69 19.94 4.64 1.77
N SER A 70 19.98 3.87 2.85
CA SER A 70 21.21 3.63 3.61
C SER A 70 22.14 2.58 2.98
N ILE A 71 21.62 1.69 2.13
CA ILE A 71 22.36 0.54 1.57
C ILE A 71 22.74 0.73 0.11
N ALA A 72 21.90 1.36 -0.71
CA ALA A 72 22.13 1.49 -2.14
C ALA A 72 22.66 2.88 -2.51
N SER A 73 23.73 2.93 -3.30
CA SER A 73 24.13 4.14 -4.01
C SER A 73 23.02 4.59 -4.96
N ASN A 74 22.73 5.89 -5.04
CA ASN A 74 21.73 6.49 -5.93
C ASN A 74 22.01 6.19 -7.42
N GLU A 75 21.62 5.01 -7.88
CA GLU A 75 21.72 4.65 -9.30
C GLU A 75 20.78 5.55 -10.13
N LYS A 76 21.33 6.12 -11.20
CA LYS A 76 20.55 6.95 -12.13
C LYS A 76 19.45 6.10 -12.75
N PHE A 77 18.22 6.60 -12.66
CA PHE A 77 17.05 5.97 -13.23
C PHE A 77 17.18 5.85 -14.76
N LYS A 78 17.07 4.63 -15.28
CA LYS A 78 17.02 4.35 -16.73
C LYS A 78 15.63 3.83 -17.10
N LEU A 79 14.84 4.67 -17.76
CA LEU A 79 13.58 4.24 -18.39
C LEU A 79 13.88 3.49 -19.68
N ASN A 80 13.21 2.35 -19.86
CA ASN A 80 13.22 1.64 -21.12
C ASN A 80 12.03 2.11 -21.98
N LEU A 81 12.29 2.63 -23.19
CA LEU A 81 11.23 3.08 -24.09
C LEU A 81 10.26 1.94 -24.46
N LYS A 82 10.73 0.70 -24.51
CA LYS A 82 9.88 -0.49 -24.77
C LYS A 82 8.82 -0.68 -23.69
N THR A 83 9.14 -0.33 -22.44
CA THR A 83 8.22 -0.49 -21.30
C THR A 83 7.17 0.63 -21.29
N LEU A 84 7.54 1.82 -21.78
CA LEU A 84 6.60 2.92 -22.03
C LEU A 84 5.59 2.59 -23.14
N ILE A 85 6.02 1.93 -24.22
CA ILE A 85 5.11 1.53 -25.31
C ILE A 85 4.11 0.46 -24.84
N LEU A 86 4.58 -0.53 -24.05
CA LEU A 86 3.69 -1.54 -23.46
C LEU A 86 2.60 -0.91 -22.59
N LEU A 87 2.95 0.11 -21.79
CA LEU A 87 1.98 0.83 -20.97
C LEU A 87 0.89 1.51 -21.79
N MET A 88 1.28 2.19 -22.88
CA MET A 88 0.33 2.93 -23.71
C MET A 88 -0.70 1.98 -24.34
N ILE A 89 -0.28 0.79 -24.76
CA ILE A 89 -1.18 -0.24 -25.30
C ILE A 89 -2.17 -0.72 -24.22
N MET A 90 -1.70 -0.93 -23.00
CA MET A 90 -2.55 -1.38 -21.89
C MET A 90 -3.61 -0.34 -21.50
N ILE A 91 -3.36 0.96 -21.69
CA ILE A 91 -4.36 2.00 -21.39
C ILE A 91 -5.48 2.01 -22.44
N ILE A 92 -5.11 1.84 -23.72
CA ILE A 92 -6.04 1.95 -24.86
C ILE A 92 -7.03 0.77 -24.92
N MET A 93 -6.58 -0.45 -24.55
CA MET A 93 -7.40 -1.66 -24.68
C MET A 93 -8.63 -1.72 -23.75
N PHE A 94 -8.74 -0.85 -22.74
CA PHE A 94 -9.80 -0.93 -21.72
C PHE A 94 -10.89 0.15 -21.85
N ASP A 95 -10.95 0.89 -22.96
CA ASP A 95 -11.97 1.94 -23.13
C ASP A 95 -13.39 1.42 -23.31
N GLU A 96 -13.57 0.14 -23.67
CA GLU A 96 -14.90 -0.43 -23.96
C GLU A 96 -15.75 -0.77 -22.71
N MET A 97 -15.23 -0.67 -21.49
CA MET A 97 -15.96 -1.02 -20.25
C MET A 97 -16.57 0.19 -19.49
N MET A 98 -16.78 1.32 -20.15
CA MET A 98 -17.28 2.56 -19.51
C MET A 98 -18.81 2.64 -19.33
N ILE A 99 -19.55 1.59 -19.70
CA ILE A 99 -21.00 1.55 -19.51
C ILE A 99 -21.27 0.85 -18.18
N GLU A 100 -21.32 1.60 -17.09
CA GLU A 100 -21.95 1.09 -15.87
C GLU A 100 -22.84 2.15 -15.26
N GLU A 101 -24.12 1.78 -15.29
CA GLU A 101 -25.30 2.58 -15.05
C GLU A 101 -25.47 2.99 -13.59
N GLN A 102 -26.27 4.04 -13.44
CA GLN A 102 -26.61 4.82 -12.24
C GLN A 102 -27.41 4.05 -11.18
N ILE A 103 -26.99 2.85 -10.77
CA ILE A 103 -27.75 2.02 -9.81
C ILE A 103 -27.44 2.41 -8.33
N MET A 104 -26.52 3.34 -8.09
CA MET A 104 -25.81 3.45 -6.80
C MET A 104 -26.33 4.51 -5.81
N GLU A 105 -27.54 5.06 -5.95
CA GLU A 105 -28.07 6.03 -4.97
C GLU A 105 -28.90 5.40 -3.83
N LYS A 106 -29.26 4.11 -3.91
CA LYS A 106 -30.10 3.46 -2.89
C LYS A 106 -29.35 2.65 -1.83
N GLN A 107 -28.03 2.50 -1.96
CA GLN A 107 -27.20 1.71 -1.03
C GLN A 107 -26.70 2.49 0.19
N GLU A 108 -26.61 3.82 0.12
CA GLU A 108 -25.97 4.65 1.15
C GLU A 108 -26.65 4.55 2.53
N LEU A 109 -27.98 4.37 2.57
CA LEU A 109 -28.75 4.36 3.82
C LEU A 109 -28.65 3.03 4.59
N MET A 110 -28.42 1.91 3.89
CA MET A 110 -28.22 0.59 4.51
C MET A 110 -26.78 0.42 5.03
N GLU A 111 -25.87 1.21 4.48
CA GLU A 111 -24.44 1.18 4.74
C GLU A 111 -24.06 1.84 6.08
N GLU A 112 -24.76 2.89 6.52
CA GLU A 112 -24.55 3.54 7.83
C GLU A 112 -24.94 2.64 9.02
N MET A 113 -25.98 1.80 8.88
CA MET A 113 -26.37 0.85 9.94
C MET A 113 -25.33 -0.28 10.12
N ILE A 114 -24.64 -0.67 9.05
CA ILE A 114 -23.59 -1.69 9.10
C ILE A 114 -22.35 -1.16 9.85
N GLU A 115 -22.05 0.13 9.72
CA GLU A 115 -20.89 0.78 10.34
C GLU A 115 -20.90 0.71 11.88
N LYS A 116 -22.02 1.08 12.52
CA LYS A 116 -22.11 1.04 13.99
C LYS A 116 -22.06 -0.39 14.55
N MET A 117 -22.44 -1.37 13.73
CA MET A 117 -22.50 -2.77 14.14
C MET A 117 -21.17 -3.52 13.93
N SER A 118 -20.31 -3.09 13.01
CA SER A 118 -19.07 -3.81 12.69
C SER A 118 -17.99 -3.65 13.77
N MET A 119 -17.79 -2.43 14.27
CA MET A 119 -16.72 -2.13 15.24
C MET A 119 -16.95 -2.75 16.62
N SER A 120 -18.19 -2.74 17.10
CA SER A 120 -18.57 -3.32 18.39
C SER A 120 -18.58 -4.86 18.37
N LYS A 121 -18.79 -5.48 17.20
CA LYS A 121 -18.78 -6.93 17.03
C LYS A 121 -17.39 -7.55 16.93
N MET A 122 -16.34 -6.81 16.53
CA MET A 122 -14.99 -7.39 16.45
C MET A 122 -14.53 -7.93 17.81
N TYR A 123 -14.54 -7.11 18.85
CA TYR A 123 -14.03 -7.54 20.15
C TYR A 123 -14.92 -8.58 20.83
N SER A 124 -16.23 -8.44 20.72
CA SER A 124 -17.17 -9.34 21.40
C SER A 124 -17.25 -10.72 20.77
N LYS A 125 -17.23 -10.81 19.43
CA LYS A 125 -17.39 -12.10 18.72
C LYS A 125 -16.06 -12.77 18.37
N THR A 126 -14.97 -12.00 18.22
CA THR A 126 -13.66 -12.52 17.77
C THR A 126 -12.55 -12.42 18.82
N MET A 127 -12.88 -12.45 20.10
CA MET A 127 -11.92 -12.31 21.21
C MET A 127 -10.75 -13.30 21.15
N MET A 128 -10.97 -14.54 20.67
CA MET A 128 -9.87 -15.50 20.51
C MET A 128 -8.88 -15.08 19.42
N LEU A 129 -9.38 -14.53 18.31
CA LEU A 129 -8.52 -14.02 17.23
C LEU A 129 -7.74 -12.77 17.69
N THR A 130 -8.37 -11.88 18.48
CA THR A 130 -7.67 -10.71 19.00
C THR A 130 -6.55 -11.11 19.97
N LEU A 131 -6.79 -12.08 20.87
CA LEU A 131 -5.76 -12.63 21.75
C LEU A 131 -4.59 -13.26 20.97
N MET A 132 -4.90 -14.02 19.91
CA MET A 132 -3.86 -14.60 19.05
C MET A 132 -2.99 -13.52 18.39
N MET A 133 -3.59 -12.44 17.88
CA MET A 133 -2.84 -11.34 17.25
C MET A 133 -1.94 -10.60 18.25
N VAL A 134 -2.40 -10.38 19.49
CA VAL A 134 -1.58 -9.77 20.55
C VAL A 134 -0.37 -10.65 20.87
N MET A 135 -0.57 -11.97 21.04
CA MET A 135 0.53 -12.90 21.29
C MET A 135 1.51 -12.96 20.12
N TYR A 136 1.03 -12.91 18.88
CA TYR A 136 1.87 -12.85 17.69
C TYR A 136 2.75 -11.60 17.67
N LEU A 137 2.16 -10.41 17.86
CA LEU A 137 2.91 -9.15 17.87
C LEU A 137 3.93 -9.08 19.02
N LEU A 138 3.61 -9.66 20.19
CA LEU A 138 4.54 -9.75 21.31
C LEU A 138 5.73 -10.65 20.97
N MET A 139 5.48 -11.82 20.38
CA MET A 139 6.54 -12.74 19.97
C MET A 139 7.44 -12.14 18.89
N THR A 140 6.88 -11.45 17.89
CA THR A 140 7.70 -10.80 16.85
C THR A 140 8.61 -9.73 17.44
N MET A 141 8.13 -8.93 18.38
CA MET A 141 8.93 -7.95 19.12
C MET A 141 10.13 -8.59 19.85
N ILE A 142 9.89 -9.67 20.60
CA ILE A 142 10.96 -10.39 21.33
C ILE A 142 11.98 -10.98 20.35
N ILE A 143 11.52 -11.57 19.26
CA ILE A 143 12.39 -12.17 18.24
C ILE A 143 13.23 -11.09 17.55
N ILE A 144 12.63 -9.98 17.12
CA ILE A 144 13.35 -8.87 16.48
C ILE A 144 14.41 -8.31 17.44
N ALA A 145 14.07 -8.08 18.71
CA ALA A 145 15.03 -7.61 19.72
C ALA A 145 16.23 -8.56 19.90
N LYS A 146 16.03 -9.88 19.75
CA LYS A 146 17.13 -10.87 19.77
C LYS A 146 17.94 -10.92 18.46
N ILE A 147 17.30 -10.68 17.30
CA ILE A 147 17.96 -10.73 15.99
C ILE A 147 18.82 -9.47 15.75
N VAL A 148 18.37 -8.31 16.24
CA VAL A 148 19.13 -7.06 16.14
C VAL A 148 20.38 -7.18 17.03
N LYS A 149 21.44 -7.75 16.45
CA LYS A 149 22.79 -7.74 17.03
C LYS A 149 23.20 -6.27 17.17
N HIS A 150 23.60 -5.85 18.38
CA HIS A 150 24.31 -4.58 18.58
C HIS A 150 25.65 -4.66 17.83
N TYR A 151 25.64 -4.34 16.53
CA TYR A 151 26.85 -3.95 15.83
C TYR A 151 26.99 -2.45 16.02
N GLU A 152 27.93 -2.06 16.89
CA GLU A 152 28.26 -0.67 17.26
C GLU A 152 29.01 0.09 16.13
N GLY A 153 28.66 -0.19 14.87
CA GLY A 153 29.20 0.52 13.71
C GLY A 153 28.17 1.52 13.17
N PRO A 154 28.56 2.74 12.77
CA PRO A 154 27.63 3.64 12.12
C PRO A 154 27.13 3.03 10.79
N LEU A 155 25.83 3.21 10.49
CA LEU A 155 25.19 2.80 9.23
C LEU A 155 25.86 3.41 7.97
N ARG A 156 26.77 4.37 8.14
CA ARG A 156 27.53 5.02 7.07
C ARG A 156 29.02 4.96 7.41
N SER A 157 29.85 4.45 6.49
CA SER A 157 31.30 4.56 6.63
C SER A 157 31.71 6.03 6.62
N LYS A 158 32.46 6.47 7.63
CA LYS A 158 33.21 7.72 7.54
C LYS A 158 34.27 7.51 6.46
N ASN A 159 34.09 8.13 5.30
CA ASN A 159 35.20 8.30 4.37
C ASN A 159 36.17 9.26 5.06
N TYR A 160 37.28 8.72 5.56
CA TYR A 160 38.42 9.55 5.94
C TYR A 160 39.05 10.06 4.63
N GLU A 161 39.31 11.36 4.58
CA GLU A 161 40.07 12.04 3.52
C GLU A 161 41.47 11.44 3.35
#